data_AF-K9DEC1-F1
#
_entry.id   AF-K9DEC1-F1
#
_cell.length_a   1.000
_cell.length_b   1.000
_cell.length_c   1.000
_cell.angle_alpha   90.00
_cell.angle_beta   90.00
_cell.angle_gamma   90.00
#
_symmetry.space_group_name_H-M   'P 1'
#
loop_
_entity.id
_entity.type
_entity.pdbx_description
1 polymer ?
#
loop_
_entity_poly.entity_id
_entity_poly.type
_entity_poly.pdbx_seq_one_letter_code
_entity_poly.pdbx_strand_id
1 'polypeptide(L)' 'MSKSSRYEWRDQQASLQERMKNFIENPGADQMEAVIAEMRSYAAAAKAGTIDIPERFVSFS' A
#
# COMPACT_ATOMS: atom_id res chain seq x y z
N MET A 1 7.78 0.10 -15.55
CA MET A 1 6.68 0.95 -15.06
C MET A 1 6.48 2.25 -15.83
N SER A 2 5.24 2.53 -16.23
CA SER A 2 4.81 3.79 -16.84
C SER A 2 4.65 4.92 -15.80
N LYS A 3 4.39 6.16 -16.23
CA LYS A 3 4.10 7.26 -15.29
C LYS A 3 2.76 7.07 -14.55
N SER A 4 1.71 6.61 -15.23
CA SER A 4 0.41 6.34 -14.59
C SER A 4 0.51 5.21 -13.58
N SER A 5 1.15 4.09 -13.96
CA SER A 5 1.34 2.94 -13.07
C SER A 5 2.13 3.30 -11.81
N ARG A 6 3.08 4.25 -11.90
CA ARG A 6 3.79 4.79 -10.73
C ARG A 6 2.86 5.52 -9.75
N TYR A 7 1.91 6.30 -10.25
CA TYR A 7 0.97 7.00 -9.39
C TYR A 7 -0.03 6.04 -8.73
N GLU A 8 -0.55 5.08 -9.48
CA GLU A 8 -1.45 4.05 -8.94
C GLU A 8 -0.78 3.25 -7.82
N TRP A 9 0.46 2.79 -8.04
CA TRP A 9 1.24 2.11 -7.01
C TRP A 9 1.51 3.01 -5.79
N ARG A 10 1.89 4.28 -6.02
CA ARG A 10 2.13 5.26 -4.95
C ARG A 10 0.89 5.46 -4.09
N ASP A 11 -0.28 5.61 -4.70
CA ASP A 11 -1.52 5.90 -3.98
C ASP A 11 -1.94 4.69 -3.12
N GLN A 12 -1.73 3.45 -3.59
CA GLN A 12 -1.92 2.26 -2.77
C GLN A 12 -0.92 2.17 -1.62
N GLN A 13 0.35 2.49 -1.87
CA GLN A 13 1.35 2.55 -0.79
C GLN A 13 0.99 3.61 0.25
N ALA A 14 0.55 4.80 -0.17
CA ALA A 14 0.13 5.86 0.74
C ALA A 14 -1.03 5.40 1.64
N SER A 15 -2.03 4.72 1.08
CA SER A 15 -3.15 4.18 1.85
C SER A 15 -2.69 3.14 2.89
N LEU A 16 -1.82 2.21 2.51
CA LEU A 16 -1.26 1.23 3.43
C LEU A 16 -0.45 1.90 4.56
N GLN A 17 0.39 2.87 4.22
CA GLN A 17 1.19 3.63 5.20
C GLN A 17 0.30 4.41 6.18
N GLU A 18 -0.79 5.00 5.71
CA GLU A 18 -1.76 5.68 6.56
C GLU A 18 -2.40 4.73 7.56
N ARG A 19 -2.82 3.53 7.12
CA ARG A 19 -3.36 2.49 8.01
C ARG A 19 -2.34 2.05 9.06
N MET A 20 -1.09 1.82 8.64
CA MET A 20 -0.02 1.43 9.55
C MET A 20 0.27 2.52 10.58
N LYS A 21 0.30 3.79 10.15
CA LYS A 21 0.48 4.93 11.06
C LYS A 21 -0.62 4.98 12.11
N ASN A 22 -1.89 4.86 11.69
CA ASN A 22 -3.03 4.87 12.61
C ASN A 22 -2.96 3.71 13.63
N PHE A 23 -2.51 2.52 13.19
CA PHE A 23 -2.28 1.39 14.10
C PHE A 23 -1.13 1.64 15.08
N ILE A 24 -0.03 2.26 14.66
CA ILE A 24 1.09 2.60 15.55
C ILE A 24 0.67 3.64 16.59
N GLU A 25 -0.10 4.65 16.18
CA GLU A 25 -0.59 5.71 17.08
C GLU A 25 -1.67 5.20 18.04
N ASN A 26 -2.50 4.25 17.60
CA ASN A 26 -3.58 3.66 18.39
C ASN A 26 -3.69 2.15 18.13
N PRO A 27 -2.87 1.33 18.81
CA PRO A 27 -2.87 -0.11 18.60
C PRO A 27 -4.16 -0.72 19.16
N GLY A 28 -4.99 -1.26 18.28
CA GLY A 28 -6.24 -1.93 18.62
C GLY A 28 -6.59 -2.99 17.57
N ALA A 29 -7.47 -3.92 17.93
CA ALA A 29 -7.89 -5.01 17.05
C ALA A 29 -8.46 -4.48 15.72
N ASP A 30 -9.35 -3.49 15.78
CA ASP A 30 -9.96 -2.89 14.58
C ASP A 30 -8.92 -2.24 13.66
N GLN A 31 -7.91 -1.58 14.24
CA GLN A 31 -6.83 -0.95 13.46
C GLN A 31 -5.91 -2.01 12.84
N MET A 32 -5.63 -3.09 13.57
CA MET A 32 -4.85 -4.21 13.03
C MET A 32 -5.58 -4.90 11.88
N GLU A 33 -6.88 -5.16 12.01
CA GLU A 33 -7.69 -5.74 10.95
C GLU A 33 -7.78 -4.80 9.73
N ALA A 34 -7.87 -3.49 9.94
CA ALA A 34 -7.83 -2.51 8.85
C ALA A 34 -6.49 -2.56 8.08
N VAL A 35 -5.36 -2.67 8.77
CA VAL A 35 -4.04 -2.85 8.14
C VAL A 35 -3.99 -4.16 7.36
N ILE A 36 -4.44 -5.27 7.96
CA ILE A 36 -4.42 -6.58 7.31
C ILE A 36 -5.30 -6.59 6.05
N ALA A 37 -6.48 -5.97 6.11
CA ALA A 37 -7.36 -5.81 4.96
C ALA A 37 -6.68 -5.05 3.82
N GLU A 38 -6.01 -3.94 4.14
CA GLU A 38 -5.28 -3.13 3.16
C GLU A 38 -4.09 -3.91 2.55
N MET A 39 -3.33 -4.63 3.37
CA MET A 39 -2.24 -5.50 2.91
C MET A 39 -2.74 -6.59 1.96
N ARG A 40 -3.90 -7.20 2.24
CA ARG A 40 -4.52 -8.21 1.37
C ARG A 40 -4.97 -7.60 0.05
N SER A 41 -5.55 -6.39 0.08
CA SER A 41 -5.93 -5.63 -1.12
C SER A 41 -4.72 -5.36 -2.01
N TYR A 42 -3.63 -4.84 -1.42
CA TYR A 42 -2.37 -4.60 -2.13
C TYR A 42 -1.81 -5.88 -2.76
N ALA A 43 -1.77 -6.98 -2.01
CA ALA A 43 -1.29 -8.27 -2.51
C ALA A 43 -2.17 -8.83 -3.65
N ALA A 44 -3.49 -8.66 -3.56
CA ALA A 44 -4.41 -9.06 -4.61
C ALA A 44 -4.20 -8.23 -5.89
N ALA A 45 -4.03 -6.91 -5.77
CA ALA A 45 -3.76 -6.03 -6.90
C ALA A 45 -2.42 -6.37 -7.58
N ALA A 46 -1.39 -6.68 -6.79
CA ALA A 46 -0.09 -7.13 -7.31
C ALA A 46 -0.21 -8.46 -8.07
N LYS A 47 -0.91 -9.43 -7.48
CA LYS A 47 -1.13 -10.75 -8.10
C LYS A 47 -1.94 -10.65 -9.40
N ALA A 48 -2.90 -9.74 -9.47
CA ALA A 48 -3.72 -9.49 -10.66
C ALA A 48 -2.97 -8.69 -11.75
N GLY A 49 -1.77 -8.17 -11.47
CA GLY A 49 -1.05 -7.28 -12.37
C GLY A 49 -1.71 -5.90 -12.54
N THR A 50 -2.62 -5.53 -11.64
CA THR A 50 -3.33 -4.23 -11.66
C THR A 50 -2.44 -3.12 -11.11
N ILE A 51 -1.44 -3.45 -10.27
CA ILE A 51 -0.36 -2.54 -9.90
C ILE A 51 0.98 -3.09 -10.37
N ASP A 52 1.85 -2.18 -10.79
CA ASP A 52 3.24 -2.48 -11.14
C ASP A 52 4.12 -2.12 -9.94
N ILE A 53 4.68 -3.13 -9.26
CA ILE A 53 5.57 -2.89 -8.11
C ILE A 53 6.99 -2.66 -8.63
N PRO A 54 7.63 -1.53 -8.30
CA PRO A 54 8.99 -1.27 -8.75
C PRO A 54 9.98 -2.29 -8.19
N GLU A 55 10.84 -2.83 -9.06
CA GLU A 55 11.92 -3.76 -8.68
C GLU A 55 13.00 -3.13 -7.80
N ARG A 56 13.06 -1.80 -7.76
CA ARG A 56 14.05 -1.03 -6.99
C ARG A 56 13.32 0.07 -6.23
N PHE A 57 13.87 0.44 -5.08
CA PHE A 57 13.33 1.56 -4.32
C PHE A 57 13.27 2.82 -5.19
N VAL A 58 12.12 3.49 -5.17
CA VAL A 58 11.88 4.76 -5.86
C VAL A 58 11.74 5.82 -4.78
N SER A 59 12.73 6.69 -4.61
CA SER A 59 12.55 7.88 -3.78
C SER A 59 11.71 8.90 -4.52
N PHE A 60 10.85 9.59 -3.78
CA PHE A 60 10.11 10.74 -4.30
C PHE A 60 10.85 11.99 -3.81
N SER A 61 11.47 12.73 -4.75
CA SER A 61 12.06 14.06 -4.51
C SER A 61 11.10 15.15 -4.93
#